data_AF-A0A4R0JIA7-F1
#
_entry.id   AF-A0A4R0JIA7-F1
#
_cell.length_a   1.000
_cell.length_b   1.000
_cell.length_c   1.000
_cell.angle_alpha   90.00
_cell.angle_beta   90.00
_cell.angle_gamma   90.00
#
_symmetry.space_group_name_H-M   'P 1'
#
loop_
_entity.id
_entity.type
_entity.pdbx_description
1 polymer ?
#
loop_
_entity_poly.entity_id
_entity_poly.type
_entity_poly.pdbx_seq_one_letter_code
_entity_poly.pdbx_strand_id
1 'polypeptide(L)'
;MNEVLERGPEIPAGTWEHDWVSSVVAKAEEFSGQPSRWNGKLYEQDGPIAGRCLPDGSMTISREHVLDAARPAYTPGHVLTADERTAAAGATRMAVFQARHSMSEVGDDSVPGATPIESLEDIALENARCDRFSRTYGDRIAESMTEQSLSVGAHGPAFPAYSAATDHLQYTLGGATGLGHNQLGDLIDKTPRTQRLNAIADRALDHQVGDLIPESHRAQLREDLTGPLRRGLGGLTMTELSELTHPGSKHKWGWDSAEWTEVEFTTNLGDIKEHYESWNAEHPGEEPPELPDSVRERFVDREEEIQQIWASKGWPAQQPVAGREQAYYERLPDYGPLTDRDREIAKLQQFLWSHTAPSQRTDSAVDTSGRPDNVRQIGSARKPDRGIE
;
A
#
# COMPACT_ATOMS: atom_id res chain seq x y z
N MET A 1 25.15 -1.26 -1.11
CA MET A 1 25.66 0.12 -1.06
C MET A 1 25.87 0.61 -2.48
N ASN A 2 24.87 1.34 -2.98
CA ASN A 2 24.88 2.22 -4.15
C ASN A 2 23.69 3.18 -3.93
N GLU A 3 23.86 4.10 -2.98
CA GLU A 3 22.97 5.24 -2.75
C GLU A 3 23.30 6.31 -3.81
N VAL A 4 22.55 6.37 -4.91
CA VAL A 4 22.75 7.44 -5.90
C VAL A 4 21.39 7.84 -6.51
N LEU A 5 20.90 9.00 -6.05
CA LEU A 5 19.94 9.94 -6.69
C LEU A 5 18.43 9.59 -6.68
N GLU A 6 17.77 9.76 -5.53
CA GLU A 6 16.31 10.04 -5.49
C GLU A 6 15.97 11.47 -5.01
N ARG A 7 17.00 12.25 -4.67
CA ARG A 7 16.86 13.63 -4.19
C ARG A 7 17.50 14.56 -5.21
N GLY A 8 16.72 15.50 -5.70
CA GLY A 8 17.21 16.65 -6.44
C GLY A 8 17.92 17.65 -5.50
N PRO A 9 18.19 18.87 -5.98
CA PRO A 9 18.82 19.91 -5.17
C PRO A 9 18.03 20.21 -3.89
N GLU A 10 18.75 20.55 -2.81
CA GLU A 10 18.13 21.01 -1.57
C GLU A 10 17.40 22.34 -1.81
N ILE A 11 16.18 22.44 -1.27
CA ILE A 11 15.40 23.66 -1.22
C ILE A 11 15.73 24.34 0.11
N PRO A 12 16.48 25.47 0.14
CA PRO A 12 16.96 26.06 1.38
C PRO A 12 15.83 26.64 2.23
N ALA A 13 16.02 26.61 3.56
CA ALA A 13 15.15 27.32 4.50
C ALA A 13 15.13 28.84 4.22
N GLY A 14 13.98 29.48 4.44
CA GLY A 14 13.74 30.90 4.14
C GLY A 14 13.45 31.19 2.66
N THR A 15 13.28 30.15 1.84
CA THR A 15 12.64 30.26 0.52
C THR A 15 11.13 30.08 0.65
N TRP A 16 10.36 30.65 -0.27
CA TRP A 16 8.90 30.51 -0.22
C TRP A 16 8.48 29.03 -0.34
N GLU A 17 9.20 28.24 -1.13
CA GLU A 17 8.96 26.79 -1.27
C GLU A 17 9.05 26.09 0.09
N HIS A 18 10.14 26.34 0.83
CA HIS A 18 10.40 25.71 2.11
C HIS A 18 9.42 26.19 3.19
N ASP A 19 9.18 27.50 3.27
CA ASP A 19 8.27 28.10 4.26
C ASP A 19 6.83 27.63 4.04
N TRP A 20 6.42 27.45 2.78
CA TRP A 20 5.11 26.90 2.44
C TRP A 20 4.98 25.44 2.88
N VAL A 21 5.92 24.57 2.50
CA VAL A 21 5.91 23.15 2.95
C VAL A 21 5.94 23.05 4.47
N SER A 22 6.76 23.89 5.13
CA SER A 22 6.81 23.94 6.60
C SER A 22 5.47 24.29 7.22
N SER A 23 4.74 25.22 6.62
CA SER A 23 3.40 25.60 7.06
C SER A 23 2.38 24.47 6.84
N VAL A 24 2.47 23.73 5.72
CA VAL A 24 1.64 22.53 5.48
C VAL A 24 1.89 21.49 6.57
N VAL A 25 3.15 21.18 6.87
CA VAL A 25 3.51 20.19 7.88
C VAL A 25 2.97 20.60 9.26
N ALA A 26 3.21 21.85 9.67
CA ALA A 26 2.71 22.35 10.95
C ALA A 26 1.18 22.29 11.06
N LYS A 27 0.45 22.60 9.98
CA LYS A 27 -1.00 22.47 9.95
C LYS A 27 -1.47 21.03 9.98
N ALA A 28 -0.78 20.15 9.26
CA ALA A 28 -1.10 18.73 9.30
C ALA A 28 -0.88 18.15 10.72
N GLU A 29 0.16 18.58 11.45
CA GLU A 29 0.39 18.22 12.86
C GLU A 29 -0.74 18.70 13.76
N GLU A 30 -1.23 19.93 13.56
CA GLU A 30 -2.37 20.49 14.29
C GLU A 30 -3.63 19.64 14.11
N PHE A 31 -3.92 19.19 12.88
CA PHE A 31 -5.10 18.38 12.58
C PHE A 31 -4.98 16.91 12.96
N SER A 32 -3.76 16.33 12.90
CA SER A 32 -3.52 14.93 13.27
C SER A 32 -3.38 14.76 14.78
N GLY A 33 -2.94 15.80 15.49
CA GLY A 33 -2.53 15.71 16.89
C GLY A 33 -1.25 14.88 17.10
N GLN A 34 -0.51 14.59 16.02
CA GLN A 34 0.74 13.81 16.04
C GLN A 34 1.90 14.66 15.55
N PRO A 35 3.06 14.60 16.22
CA PRO A 35 4.26 15.30 15.75
C PRO A 35 4.81 14.64 14.48
N SER A 36 5.36 15.46 13.59
CA SER A 36 6.11 15.05 12.42
C SER A 36 7.54 14.68 12.79
N ARG A 37 8.08 13.63 12.17
CA ARG A 37 9.51 13.30 12.22
C ARG A 37 10.35 14.07 11.20
N TRP A 38 9.73 15.00 10.46
CA TRP A 38 10.43 15.79 9.46
C TRP A 38 11.50 16.67 10.14
N ASN A 39 12.75 16.53 9.69
CA ASN A 39 13.91 17.21 10.26
C ASN A 39 14.15 18.62 9.68
N GLY A 40 13.21 19.12 8.88
CA GLY A 40 13.29 20.42 8.21
C GLY A 40 14.12 20.43 6.92
N LYS A 41 14.73 19.32 6.51
CA LYS A 41 15.43 19.24 5.21
C LYS A 41 14.45 18.91 4.09
N LEU A 42 14.41 19.78 3.08
CA LEU A 42 13.55 19.66 1.91
C LEU A 42 14.40 19.58 0.65
N TYR A 43 14.08 18.64 -0.24
CA TYR A 43 14.76 18.46 -1.51
C TYR A 43 13.75 18.50 -2.66
N GLU A 44 14.20 18.89 -3.85
CA GLU A 44 13.39 18.67 -5.05
C GLU A 44 13.23 17.17 -5.32
N GLN A 45 12.03 16.78 -5.75
CA GLN A 45 11.76 15.42 -6.20
C GLN A 45 12.01 15.30 -7.70
N ASP A 46 12.90 14.38 -8.08
CA ASP A 46 13.13 14.02 -9.47
C ASP A 46 12.09 13.00 -9.95
N GLY A 47 11.70 13.06 -11.23
CA GLY A 47 10.79 12.10 -11.85
C GLY A 47 9.29 12.35 -11.61
N PRO A 48 8.42 11.38 -11.93
CA PRO A 48 6.97 11.60 -12.03
C PRO A 48 6.21 11.54 -10.69
N ILE A 49 6.92 11.44 -9.56
CA ILE A 49 6.29 11.31 -8.25
C ILE A 49 6.18 12.67 -7.55
N ALA A 50 5.11 12.84 -6.76
CA ALA A 50 4.77 14.10 -6.09
C ALA A 50 5.79 14.53 -5.01
N GLY A 51 6.45 13.56 -4.39
CA GLY A 51 7.29 13.72 -3.22
C GLY A 51 7.32 12.45 -2.38
N ARG A 52 8.20 12.43 -1.39
CA ARG A 52 8.37 11.32 -0.43
C ARG A 52 8.82 11.85 0.93
N CYS A 53 8.44 11.15 2.00
CA CYS A 53 9.11 11.29 3.30
C CYS A 53 10.12 10.14 3.47
N LEU A 54 11.39 10.49 3.67
CA LEU A 54 12.50 9.53 3.67
C LEU A 54 12.79 9.00 5.09
N PRO A 55 13.44 7.83 5.22
CA PRO A 55 13.73 7.24 6.53
C PRO A 55 14.55 8.15 7.46
N ASP A 56 15.46 8.97 6.91
CA ASP A 56 16.28 9.92 7.66
C ASP A 56 15.51 11.17 8.17
N GLY A 57 14.21 11.24 7.92
CA GLY A 57 13.35 12.34 8.30
C GLY A 57 13.43 13.53 7.34
N SER A 58 14.13 13.44 6.21
CA SER A 58 14.02 14.47 5.16
C SER A 58 12.78 14.25 4.27
N MET A 59 12.38 15.28 3.53
CA MET A 59 11.30 15.19 2.56
C MET A 59 11.75 15.64 1.17
N THR A 60 11.19 15.02 0.14
CA THR A 60 11.28 15.47 -1.25
C THR A 60 9.91 15.98 -1.71
N ILE A 61 9.89 16.97 -2.61
CA ILE A 61 8.64 17.46 -3.19
C ILE A 61 8.84 17.90 -4.65
N SER A 62 7.88 17.57 -5.52
CA SER A 62 7.98 17.86 -6.95
C SER A 62 7.76 19.34 -7.22
N ARG A 63 8.71 19.96 -7.91
CA ARG A 63 8.56 21.35 -8.35
C ARG A 63 7.42 21.48 -9.35
N GLU A 64 7.43 20.66 -10.39
CA GLU A 64 6.44 20.69 -11.48
C GLU A 64 5.02 20.40 -10.98
N HIS A 65 4.85 19.35 -10.18
CA HIS A 65 3.52 18.86 -9.81
C HIS A 65 2.95 19.48 -8.54
N VAL A 66 3.80 20.06 -7.68
CA VAL A 66 3.36 20.59 -6.38
C VAL A 66 3.72 22.06 -6.22
N LEU A 67 5.01 22.42 -6.25
CA LEU A 67 5.43 23.78 -5.90
C LEU A 67 4.93 24.81 -6.92
N ASP A 68 5.17 24.60 -8.21
CA ASP A 68 4.77 25.54 -9.25
C ASP A 68 3.24 25.63 -9.38
N ALA A 69 2.53 24.53 -9.11
CA ALA A 69 1.06 24.50 -9.06
C ALA A 69 0.49 25.25 -7.84
N ALA A 70 1.18 25.24 -6.70
CA ALA A 70 0.79 25.96 -5.49
C ALA A 70 1.12 27.47 -5.57
N ARG A 71 2.27 27.83 -6.14
CA ARG A 71 2.85 29.18 -6.13
C ARG A 71 1.85 30.31 -6.45
N PRO A 72 0.98 30.23 -7.47
CA PRO A 72 0.05 31.32 -7.79
C PRO A 72 -0.84 31.72 -6.60
N ALA A 73 -1.27 30.74 -5.78
CA ALA A 73 -2.18 31.00 -4.65
C ALA A 73 -1.54 31.77 -3.50
N TYR A 74 -0.20 31.80 -3.49
CA TYR A 74 0.62 32.42 -2.44
C TYR A 74 1.45 33.59 -2.99
N THR A 75 1.19 34.02 -4.24
CA THR A 75 1.84 35.18 -4.84
C THR A 75 1.05 36.45 -4.52
N PRO A 76 1.63 37.45 -3.82
CA PRO A 76 0.92 38.66 -3.45
C PRO A 76 0.37 39.42 -4.66
N GLY A 77 -0.91 39.80 -4.60
CA GLY A 77 -1.59 40.57 -5.63
C GLY A 77 -2.00 39.77 -6.87
N HIS A 78 -1.71 38.47 -6.92
CA HIS A 78 -2.17 37.59 -7.99
C HIS A 78 -3.60 37.12 -7.72
N VAL A 79 -4.49 37.27 -8.69
CA VAL A 79 -5.87 36.77 -8.61
C VAL A 79 -5.97 35.45 -9.36
N LEU A 80 -6.32 34.38 -8.65
CA LEU A 80 -6.37 33.05 -9.26
C LEU A 80 -7.47 32.89 -10.30
N THR A 81 -7.08 32.37 -11.46
CA THR A 81 -7.97 31.77 -12.46
C THR A 81 -8.62 30.48 -11.94
N ALA A 82 -9.66 30.00 -12.60
CA ALA A 82 -10.34 28.75 -12.21
C ALA A 82 -9.39 27.53 -12.21
N ASP A 83 -8.49 27.46 -13.18
CA ASP A 83 -7.53 26.36 -13.31
C ASP A 83 -6.47 26.43 -12.20
N GLU A 84 -5.95 27.63 -11.90
CA GLU A 84 -4.99 27.82 -10.81
C GLU A 84 -5.59 27.51 -9.44
N ARG A 85 -6.88 27.81 -9.21
CA ARG A 85 -7.57 27.43 -7.97
C ARG A 85 -7.64 25.91 -7.80
N THR A 86 -7.85 25.19 -8.90
CA THR A 86 -7.93 23.72 -8.89
C THR A 86 -6.54 23.11 -8.72
N ALA A 87 -5.54 23.64 -9.43
CA ALA A 87 -4.15 23.20 -9.34
C ALA A 87 -3.58 23.43 -7.93
N ALA A 88 -3.79 24.61 -7.35
CA ALA A 88 -3.30 24.92 -6.00
C ALA A 88 -3.97 24.06 -4.92
N ALA A 89 -5.26 23.75 -5.05
CA ALA A 89 -5.94 22.82 -4.17
C ALA A 89 -5.34 21.41 -4.27
N GLY A 90 -5.15 20.89 -5.48
CA GLY A 90 -4.52 19.59 -5.73
C GLY A 90 -3.10 19.50 -5.16
N ALA A 91 -2.27 20.51 -5.43
CA ALA A 91 -0.91 20.60 -4.93
C ALA A 91 -0.86 20.62 -3.40
N THR A 92 -1.75 21.39 -2.75
CA THR A 92 -1.81 21.43 -1.28
C THR A 92 -2.22 20.08 -0.71
N ARG A 93 -3.17 19.36 -1.31
CA ARG A 93 -3.52 18.00 -0.87
C ARG A 93 -2.35 17.03 -1.02
N MET A 94 -1.58 17.12 -2.10
CA MET A 94 -0.39 16.29 -2.28
C MET A 94 0.67 16.59 -1.22
N ALA A 95 0.88 17.86 -0.87
CA ALA A 95 1.77 18.24 0.21
C ALA A 95 1.27 17.73 1.58
N VAL A 96 -0.04 17.82 1.84
CA VAL A 96 -0.68 17.27 3.06
C VAL A 96 -0.52 15.75 3.12
N PHE A 97 -0.62 15.05 1.99
CA PHE A 97 -0.38 13.62 1.92
C PHE A 97 1.05 13.26 2.36
N GLN A 98 2.05 13.99 1.87
CA GLN A 98 3.44 13.77 2.25
C GLN A 98 3.72 14.18 3.70
N ALA A 99 3.09 15.26 4.18
CA ALA A 99 3.16 15.65 5.59
C ALA A 99 2.52 14.60 6.51
N ARG A 100 1.44 13.93 6.09
CA ARG A 100 0.85 12.84 6.88
C ARG A 100 1.79 11.64 6.96
N HIS A 101 2.50 11.31 5.87
CA HIS A 101 3.55 10.27 5.85
C HIS A 101 4.65 10.53 6.88
N SER A 102 5.03 11.80 7.09
CA SER A 102 6.08 12.16 8.06
C SER A 102 5.65 12.05 9.52
N MET A 103 4.36 11.86 9.81
CA MET A 103 3.87 11.63 11.18
C MET A 103 3.86 10.14 11.55
N SER A 104 3.98 9.26 10.57
CA SER A 104 4.02 7.82 10.82
C SER A 104 5.41 7.41 11.31
N GLU A 105 5.47 6.97 12.57
CA GLU A 105 6.66 6.34 13.14
C GLU A 105 6.98 5.04 12.40
N VAL A 106 8.27 4.78 12.13
CA VAL A 106 8.71 3.63 11.32
C VAL A 106 8.52 2.31 12.08
N GLY A 107 8.91 2.27 13.36
CA GLY A 107 8.91 1.04 14.17
C GLY A 107 10.15 0.18 13.95
N ASP A 108 10.20 -0.98 14.62
CA ASP A 108 11.29 -1.95 14.56
C ASP A 108 10.95 -3.10 13.61
N ASP A 109 11.65 -3.22 12.48
CA ASP A 109 11.40 -4.26 11.47
C ASP A 109 11.98 -5.63 11.84
N SER A 110 12.73 -5.73 12.96
CA SER A 110 13.32 -6.99 13.43
C SER A 110 12.38 -7.80 14.33
N VAL A 111 11.27 -7.21 14.78
CA VAL A 111 10.29 -7.87 15.65
C VAL A 111 9.56 -8.97 14.87
N PRO A 112 9.30 -10.16 15.47
CA PRO A 112 8.51 -11.20 14.82
C PRO A 112 7.16 -10.69 14.31
N GLY A 113 6.87 -11.00 13.04
CA GLY A 113 5.67 -10.54 12.35
C GLY A 113 5.68 -9.06 11.95
N ALA A 114 6.79 -8.33 12.09
CA ALA A 114 6.87 -6.98 11.57
C ALA A 114 6.61 -6.96 10.04
N THR A 115 5.88 -5.96 9.58
CA THR A 115 5.70 -5.66 8.16
C THR A 115 6.86 -4.77 7.71
N PRO A 116 7.73 -5.21 6.78
CA PRO A 116 8.83 -4.38 6.30
C PRO A 116 8.32 -3.06 5.70
N ILE A 117 9.04 -1.97 5.95
CA ILE A 117 8.76 -0.69 5.29
C ILE A 117 8.91 -0.87 3.78
N GLU A 118 8.01 -0.24 3.02
CA GLU A 118 7.94 -0.33 1.56
C GLU A 118 7.58 -1.73 1.02
N SER A 119 7.16 -2.67 1.90
CA SER A 119 6.44 -3.85 1.43
C SER A 119 5.10 -3.43 0.81
N LEU A 120 4.52 -4.30 -0.03
CA LEU A 120 3.31 -3.98 -0.79
C LEU A 120 2.14 -3.63 0.13
N GLU A 121 2.00 -4.35 1.24
CA GLU A 121 0.97 -4.14 2.25
C GLU A 121 1.22 -2.89 3.11
N ASP A 122 2.47 -2.53 3.41
CA ASP A 122 2.80 -1.25 4.07
C ASP A 122 2.47 -0.08 3.15
N ILE A 123 2.85 -0.15 1.87
CA ILE A 123 2.52 0.85 0.86
C ILE A 123 1.01 1.01 0.75
N ALA A 124 0.26 -0.09 0.65
CA ALA A 124 -1.19 -0.07 0.53
C ALA A 124 -1.84 0.59 1.75
N LEU A 125 -1.49 0.14 2.96
CA LEU A 125 -2.05 0.67 4.19
C LEU A 125 -1.68 2.15 4.39
N GLU A 126 -0.39 2.49 4.31
CA GLU A 126 0.07 3.85 4.57
C GLU A 126 -0.49 4.85 3.55
N ASN A 127 -0.53 4.49 2.26
CA ASN A 127 -1.12 5.38 1.25
C ASN A 127 -2.62 5.55 1.45
N ALA A 128 -3.36 4.50 1.85
CA ALA A 128 -4.78 4.64 2.19
C ALA A 128 -4.99 5.58 3.40
N ARG A 129 -4.16 5.47 4.44
CA ARG A 129 -4.23 6.36 5.62
C ARG A 129 -3.92 7.81 5.25
N CYS A 130 -2.86 8.03 4.47
CA CYS A 130 -2.47 9.37 4.01
C CYS A 130 -3.51 9.98 3.07
N ASP A 131 -4.09 9.18 2.17
CA ASP A 131 -5.16 9.62 1.27
C ASP A 131 -6.41 10.02 2.05
N ARG A 132 -6.86 9.19 3.01
CA ARG A 132 -8.01 9.51 3.86
C ARG A 132 -7.78 10.79 4.66
N PHE A 133 -6.59 10.97 5.25
CA PHE A 133 -6.25 12.20 5.97
C PHE A 133 -6.30 13.42 5.04
N SER A 134 -5.69 13.31 3.85
CA SER A 134 -5.61 14.39 2.86
C SER A 134 -6.98 14.76 2.31
N ARG A 135 -7.88 13.79 2.11
CA ARG A 135 -9.28 14.04 1.72
C ARG A 135 -10.08 14.69 2.85
N THR A 136 -9.80 14.34 4.10
CA THR A 136 -10.54 14.86 5.25
C THR A 136 -10.12 16.27 5.63
N TYR A 137 -8.82 16.57 5.57
CA TYR A 137 -8.24 17.81 6.10
C TYR A 137 -7.54 18.67 5.06
N GLY A 138 -7.19 18.14 3.88
CA GLY A 138 -6.41 18.87 2.88
C GLY A 138 -7.06 20.17 2.45
N ASP A 139 -8.38 20.19 2.31
CA ASP A 139 -9.14 21.39 1.94
C ASP A 139 -9.12 22.44 3.04
N ARG A 140 -9.32 22.02 4.29
CA ARG A 140 -9.28 22.88 5.47
C ARG A 140 -7.88 23.46 5.68
N ILE A 141 -6.85 22.66 5.43
CA ILE A 141 -5.45 23.11 5.48
C ILE A 141 -5.22 24.13 4.37
N ALA A 142 -5.62 23.84 3.13
CA ALA A 142 -5.45 24.75 2.00
C ALA A 142 -6.15 26.10 2.21
N GLU A 143 -7.40 26.10 2.69
CA GLU A 143 -8.15 27.30 3.05
C GLU A 143 -7.50 28.09 4.19
N SER A 144 -6.81 27.42 5.12
CA SER A 144 -6.11 28.11 6.22
C SER A 144 -4.81 28.80 5.79
N MET A 145 -4.28 28.46 4.62
CA MET A 145 -2.99 28.93 4.15
C MET A 145 -3.10 30.13 3.20
N THR A 146 -4.24 30.36 2.57
CA THR A 146 -4.45 31.47 1.62
C THR A 146 -5.80 32.15 1.85
N GLU A 147 -5.85 33.47 1.65
CA GLU A 147 -7.10 34.24 1.68
C GLU A 147 -7.93 34.06 0.40
N GLN A 148 -7.34 33.44 -0.64
CA GLN A 148 -8.01 33.21 -1.91
C GLN A 148 -8.88 31.94 -1.84
N SER A 149 -10.08 32.00 -2.43
CA SER A 149 -10.93 30.82 -2.54
C SER A 149 -10.31 29.81 -3.51
N LEU A 150 -10.05 28.60 -3.01
CA LEU A 150 -9.58 27.46 -3.79
C LEU A 150 -10.77 26.59 -4.25
N SER A 151 -10.57 25.84 -5.34
CA SER A 151 -11.60 24.96 -5.89
C SER A 151 -11.60 23.63 -5.13
N VAL A 152 -12.28 23.61 -3.99
CA VAL A 152 -12.42 22.44 -3.11
C VAL A 152 -13.68 21.67 -3.48
N GLY A 153 -13.53 20.68 -4.35
CA GLY A 153 -14.60 19.75 -4.77
C GLY A 153 -14.55 18.40 -4.04
N ALA A 154 -15.58 17.57 -4.22
CA ALA A 154 -15.52 16.16 -3.86
C ALA A 154 -14.52 15.43 -4.77
N HIS A 155 -13.36 15.04 -4.22
CA HIS A 155 -12.37 14.27 -4.95
C HIS A 155 -12.46 12.81 -4.53
N GLY A 156 -12.46 11.93 -5.52
CA GLY A 156 -12.28 10.50 -5.27
C GLY A 156 -10.92 10.24 -4.60
N PRO A 157 -10.75 9.08 -3.95
CA PRO A 157 -9.46 8.66 -3.40
C PRO A 157 -8.38 8.67 -4.49
N ALA A 158 -7.17 9.14 -4.16
CA ALA A 158 -6.01 9.04 -5.05
C ALA A 158 -5.57 7.58 -5.23
N PHE A 159 -5.83 6.74 -4.21
CA PHE A 159 -5.57 5.31 -4.21
C PHE A 159 -6.88 4.54 -3.97
N PRO A 160 -7.76 4.43 -4.98
CA PRO A 160 -9.10 3.84 -4.84
C PRO A 160 -9.13 2.40 -4.33
N ALA A 161 -8.23 1.52 -4.78
CA ALA A 161 -8.22 0.14 -4.31
C ALA A 161 -7.73 0.06 -2.86
N TYR A 162 -6.63 0.74 -2.54
CA TYR A 162 -6.09 0.75 -1.18
C TYR A 162 -7.07 1.38 -0.17
N SER A 163 -7.69 2.49 -0.55
CA SER A 163 -8.65 3.20 0.31
C SER A 163 -9.90 2.36 0.55
N ALA A 164 -10.47 1.77 -0.51
CA ALA A 164 -11.64 0.91 -0.38
C ALA A 164 -11.37 -0.31 0.50
N ALA A 165 -10.22 -0.97 0.32
CA ALA A 165 -9.84 -2.12 1.13
C ALA A 165 -9.63 -1.75 2.60
N THR A 166 -8.86 -0.68 2.86
CA THR A 166 -8.56 -0.24 4.22
C THR A 166 -9.80 0.23 4.96
N ASP A 167 -10.66 1.04 4.32
CA ASP A 167 -11.90 1.50 4.95
C ASP A 167 -12.87 0.34 5.21
N HIS A 168 -12.93 -0.65 4.32
CA HIS A 168 -13.76 -1.84 4.52
C HIS A 168 -13.26 -2.72 5.67
N LEU A 169 -11.95 -3.04 5.71
CA LEU A 169 -11.35 -3.81 6.80
C LEU A 169 -11.54 -3.12 8.15
N GLN A 170 -11.40 -1.79 8.22
CA GLN A 170 -11.63 -1.07 9.47
C GLN A 170 -13.08 -1.16 9.96
N TYR A 171 -14.03 -1.29 9.04
CA TYR A 171 -15.44 -1.47 9.38
C TYR A 171 -15.75 -2.91 9.79
N THR A 172 -15.27 -3.91 9.03
CA THR A 172 -15.64 -5.31 9.19
C THR A 172 -14.90 -6.01 10.32
N LEU A 173 -13.63 -5.66 10.57
CA LEU A 173 -12.85 -6.23 11.67
C LEU A 173 -13.26 -5.73 13.07
N GLY A 174 -14.28 -4.87 13.16
CA GLY A 174 -14.74 -4.33 14.44
C GLY A 174 -15.28 -5.41 15.40
N GLY A 175 -15.95 -6.44 14.87
CA GLY A 175 -16.40 -7.57 15.68
C GLY A 175 -15.25 -8.43 16.23
N ALA A 176 -14.24 -8.69 15.39
CA ALA A 176 -13.07 -9.46 15.80
C ALA A 176 -12.19 -8.73 16.82
N THR A 177 -12.02 -7.41 16.65
CA THR A 177 -11.13 -6.59 17.50
C THR A 177 -11.84 -5.95 18.70
N GLY A 178 -13.17 -5.99 18.73
CA GLY A 178 -13.97 -5.29 19.74
C GLY A 178 -13.80 -3.76 19.70
N LEU A 179 -13.37 -3.23 18.55
CA LEU A 179 -13.17 -1.80 18.33
C LEU A 179 -14.14 -1.30 17.27
N GLY A 180 -14.70 -0.10 17.47
CA GLY A 180 -15.40 0.58 16.38
C GLY A 180 -14.41 1.05 15.30
N HIS A 181 -14.90 1.29 14.09
CA HIS A 181 -14.14 1.79 12.93
C HIS A 181 -13.11 2.88 13.28
N ASN A 182 -13.55 3.93 13.99
CA ASN A 182 -12.67 5.04 14.36
C ASN A 182 -11.59 4.62 15.37
N GLN A 183 -11.92 3.75 16.31
CA GLN A 183 -10.97 3.27 17.32
C GLN A 183 -9.91 2.35 16.71
N LEU A 184 -10.30 1.51 15.74
CA LEU A 184 -9.36 0.69 14.97
C LEU A 184 -8.47 1.58 14.09
N GLY A 185 -9.04 2.62 13.48
CA GLY A 185 -8.27 3.65 12.79
C GLY A 185 -7.26 4.36 13.70
N ASP A 186 -7.63 4.70 14.93
CA ASP A 186 -6.74 5.33 15.92
C ASP A 186 -5.66 4.36 16.41
N LEU A 187 -5.99 3.08 16.59
CA LEU A 187 -5.01 2.04 16.92
C LEU A 187 -3.93 1.97 15.84
N ILE A 188 -4.33 1.90 14.57
CA ILE A 188 -3.41 1.85 13.42
C ILE A 188 -2.54 3.11 13.38
N ASP A 189 -3.13 4.29 13.57
CA ASP A 189 -2.37 5.55 13.50
C ASP A 189 -1.39 5.77 14.65
N LYS A 190 -1.67 5.20 15.83
CA LYS A 190 -0.78 5.28 17.00
C LYS A 190 0.22 4.14 17.06
N THR A 191 0.08 3.15 16.17
CA THR A 191 1.02 2.03 16.07
C THR A 191 2.10 2.36 15.04
N PRO A 192 3.39 2.13 15.36
CA PRO A 192 4.46 2.28 14.38
C PRO A 192 4.20 1.42 13.14
N ARG A 193 4.60 1.89 11.96
CA ARG A 193 4.24 1.31 10.66
C ARG A 193 4.48 -0.18 10.59
N THR A 194 5.68 -0.62 10.97
CA THR A 194 6.07 -2.03 10.92
C THR A 194 5.25 -2.93 11.86
N GLN A 195 4.55 -2.37 12.87
CA GLN A 195 3.73 -3.12 13.83
C GLN A 195 2.22 -3.04 13.58
N ARG A 196 1.74 -2.28 12.58
CA ARG A 196 0.29 -2.02 12.45
C ARG A 196 -0.58 -3.26 12.27
N LEU A 197 -0.15 -4.20 11.43
CA LEU A 197 -0.91 -5.44 11.23
C LEU A 197 -0.85 -6.32 12.48
N ASN A 198 0.29 -6.33 13.18
CA ASN A 198 0.45 -7.00 14.47
C ASN A 198 -0.53 -6.47 15.50
N ALA A 199 -0.67 -5.15 15.62
CA ALA A 199 -1.60 -4.54 16.55
C ALA A 199 -3.07 -4.92 16.27
N ILE A 200 -3.45 -5.11 15.00
CA ILE A 200 -4.79 -5.61 14.64
C ILE A 200 -4.96 -7.06 15.12
N ALA A 201 -3.98 -7.93 14.84
CA ALA A 201 -4.01 -9.34 15.24
C ALA A 201 -4.00 -9.50 16.77
N ASP A 202 -3.08 -8.83 17.47
CA ASP A 202 -2.98 -8.84 18.94
C ASP A 202 -4.28 -8.36 19.58
N ARG A 203 -4.88 -7.29 19.05
CA ARG A 203 -6.17 -6.80 19.55
C ARG A 203 -7.30 -7.81 19.37
N ALA A 204 -7.31 -8.54 18.26
CA ALA A 204 -8.31 -9.57 18.00
C ALA A 204 -8.13 -10.79 18.92
N LEU A 205 -6.89 -11.24 19.13
CA LEU A 205 -6.55 -12.30 20.08
C LEU A 205 -6.95 -11.92 21.51
N ASP A 206 -6.60 -10.70 21.95
CA ASP A 206 -6.96 -10.20 23.28
C ASP A 206 -8.48 -10.11 23.48
N HIS A 207 -9.23 -9.73 22.44
CA HIS A 207 -10.68 -9.57 22.55
C HIS A 207 -11.43 -10.90 22.52
N GLN A 208 -11.04 -11.83 21.65
CA GLN A 208 -11.80 -13.07 21.40
C GLN A 208 -11.35 -14.25 22.26
N VAL A 209 -10.09 -14.26 22.70
CA VAL A 209 -9.47 -15.41 23.38
C VAL A 209 -8.83 -15.00 24.72
N GLY A 210 -8.16 -13.85 24.76
CA GLY A 210 -7.67 -13.21 25.98
C GLY A 210 -6.64 -14.04 26.73
N ASP A 211 -6.85 -14.20 28.03
CA ASP A 211 -5.91 -14.84 28.97
C ASP A 211 -5.75 -16.36 28.76
N LEU A 212 -6.54 -16.98 27.86
CA LEU A 212 -6.40 -18.39 27.52
C LEU A 212 -5.14 -18.67 26.68
N ILE A 213 -4.54 -17.65 26.07
CA ILE A 213 -3.34 -17.80 25.23
C ILE A 213 -2.08 -17.62 26.09
N PRO A 214 -1.21 -18.64 26.22
CA PRO A 214 0.10 -18.49 26.81
C PRO A 214 0.96 -17.49 26.03
N GLU A 215 1.76 -16.69 26.75
CA GLU A 215 2.63 -15.68 26.12
C GLU A 215 3.59 -16.29 25.09
N SER A 216 4.06 -17.51 25.35
CA SER A 216 4.91 -18.31 24.45
C SER A 216 4.27 -18.54 23.07
N HIS A 217 2.94 -18.57 22.97
CA HIS A 217 2.24 -18.86 21.72
C HIS A 217 1.88 -17.60 20.92
N ARG A 218 1.88 -16.41 21.56
CA ARG A 218 1.36 -15.18 20.95
C ARG A 218 2.06 -14.79 19.66
N ALA A 219 3.37 -14.97 19.58
CA ALA A 219 4.14 -14.62 18.38
C ALA A 219 3.68 -15.42 17.16
N GLN A 220 3.45 -16.73 17.32
CA GLN A 220 3.00 -17.60 16.24
C GLN A 220 1.57 -17.25 15.82
N LEU A 221 0.64 -17.10 16.78
CA LEU A 221 -0.75 -16.78 16.46
C LEU A 221 -0.90 -15.41 15.77
N ARG A 222 -0.05 -14.45 16.13
CA ARG A 222 0.03 -13.15 15.44
C ARG A 222 0.47 -13.33 13.99
N GLU A 223 1.46 -14.16 13.74
CA GLU A 223 1.90 -14.45 12.36
C GLU A 223 0.76 -15.10 11.55
N ASP A 224 0.09 -16.10 12.13
CA ASP A 224 -1.04 -16.80 11.51
C ASP A 224 -2.20 -15.85 11.16
N LEU A 225 -2.46 -14.83 11.99
CA LEU A 225 -3.51 -13.83 11.76
C LEU A 225 -3.09 -12.65 10.89
N THR A 226 -1.80 -12.33 10.79
CA THR A 226 -1.33 -11.22 9.94
C THR A 226 -1.20 -11.64 8.48
N GLY A 227 -1.01 -12.93 8.18
CA GLY A 227 -0.96 -13.46 6.82
C GLY A 227 -2.09 -12.98 5.90
N PRO A 228 -3.38 -13.16 6.28
CA PRO A 228 -4.51 -12.68 5.50
C PRO A 228 -4.48 -11.17 5.21
N LEU A 229 -4.11 -10.35 6.21
CA LEU A 229 -4.01 -8.90 6.08
C LEU A 229 -2.90 -8.49 5.11
N ARG A 230 -1.73 -9.12 5.21
CA ARG A 230 -0.59 -8.87 4.31
C ARG A 230 -0.96 -9.21 2.86
N ARG A 231 -1.55 -10.38 2.62
CA ARG A 231 -1.94 -10.80 1.28
C ARG A 231 -3.04 -9.94 0.68
N GLY A 232 -4.07 -9.65 1.47
CA GLY A 232 -5.18 -8.80 1.04
C GLY A 232 -4.71 -7.44 0.56
N LEU A 233 -3.95 -6.74 1.41
CA LEU A 233 -3.45 -5.40 1.10
C LEU A 233 -2.35 -5.42 0.04
N GLY A 234 -1.37 -6.31 0.17
CA GLY A 234 -0.24 -6.40 -0.76
C GLY A 234 -0.64 -6.86 -2.17
N GLY A 235 -1.68 -7.70 -2.29
CA GLY A 235 -2.22 -8.16 -3.57
C GLY A 235 -2.86 -7.05 -4.41
N LEU A 236 -3.17 -5.89 -3.82
CA LEU A 236 -3.82 -4.78 -4.51
C LEU A 236 -2.84 -3.92 -5.30
N THR A 237 -1.53 -4.06 -5.13
CA THR A 237 -0.57 -3.14 -5.76
C THR A 237 -0.64 -3.14 -7.27
N MET A 238 -0.78 -4.31 -7.90
CA MET A 238 -0.92 -4.39 -9.36
C MET A 238 -2.21 -3.73 -9.87
N THR A 239 -3.29 -3.83 -9.09
CA THR A 239 -4.56 -3.15 -9.38
C THR A 239 -4.41 -1.64 -9.28
N GLU A 240 -3.81 -1.16 -8.19
CA GLU A 240 -3.69 0.26 -7.90
C GLU A 240 -2.76 0.96 -8.90
N LEU A 241 -1.64 0.33 -9.25
CA LEU A 241 -0.68 0.89 -10.22
C LEU A 241 -1.13 0.73 -11.68
N SER A 242 -2.18 -0.03 -11.97
CA SER A 242 -2.69 -0.19 -13.33
C SER A 242 -3.35 1.10 -13.83
N GLU A 243 -2.76 1.72 -14.85
CA GLU A 243 -3.38 2.85 -15.58
C GLU A 243 -4.57 2.40 -16.44
N LEU A 244 -4.67 1.11 -16.75
CA LEU A 244 -5.73 0.52 -17.57
C LEU A 244 -7.00 0.24 -16.76
N THR A 245 -6.90 0.23 -15.43
CA THR A 245 -8.02 -0.11 -14.57
C THR A 245 -8.75 1.17 -14.15
N HIS A 246 -10.01 1.31 -14.56
CA HIS A 246 -10.84 2.45 -14.16
C HIS A 246 -10.92 2.57 -12.62
N PRO A 247 -10.88 3.78 -12.03
CA PRO A 247 -10.91 3.98 -10.57
C PRO A 247 -12.07 3.27 -9.84
N GLY A 248 -13.25 3.21 -10.47
CA GLY A 248 -14.40 2.46 -9.93
C GLY A 248 -14.16 0.94 -9.84
N SER A 249 -13.42 0.37 -10.81
CA SER A 249 -13.01 -1.04 -10.77
C SER A 249 -11.95 -1.28 -9.71
N LYS A 250 -10.98 -0.36 -9.57
CA LYS A 250 -9.99 -0.39 -8.48
C LYS A 250 -10.68 -0.39 -7.11
N HIS A 251 -11.63 0.52 -6.90
CA HIS A 251 -12.42 0.58 -5.67
C HIS A 251 -13.16 -0.73 -5.40
N LYS A 252 -13.83 -1.29 -6.41
CA LYS A 252 -14.55 -2.56 -6.26
C LYS A 252 -13.59 -3.70 -5.89
N TRP A 253 -12.44 -3.81 -6.54
CA TRP A 253 -11.46 -4.84 -6.21
C TRP A 253 -10.84 -4.67 -4.83
N GLY A 254 -10.62 -3.43 -4.38
CA GLY A 254 -10.26 -3.15 -2.99
C GLY A 254 -11.32 -3.66 -2.00
N TRP A 255 -12.59 -3.44 -2.31
CA TRP A 255 -13.70 -3.92 -1.49
C TRP A 255 -13.78 -5.45 -1.45
N ASP A 256 -13.76 -6.10 -2.62
CA ASP A 256 -13.77 -7.56 -2.74
C ASP A 256 -12.56 -8.17 -2.00
N SER A 257 -11.37 -7.58 -2.14
CA SER A 257 -10.16 -8.00 -1.42
C SER A 257 -10.35 -7.99 0.09
N ALA A 258 -10.87 -6.89 0.63
CA ALA A 258 -11.08 -6.75 2.05
C ALA A 258 -12.15 -7.71 2.59
N GLU A 259 -13.19 -8.01 1.81
CA GLU A 259 -14.21 -9.01 2.16
C GLU A 259 -13.57 -10.40 2.33
N TRP A 260 -12.76 -10.86 1.37
CA TRP A 260 -12.09 -12.16 1.48
C TRP A 260 -11.06 -12.21 2.60
N THR A 261 -10.30 -11.13 2.77
CA THR A 261 -9.35 -11.00 3.87
C THR A 261 -10.04 -11.06 5.23
N GLU A 262 -11.21 -10.43 5.38
CA GLU A 262 -11.97 -10.50 6.63
C GLU A 262 -12.52 -11.91 6.88
N VAL A 263 -13.06 -12.59 5.88
CA VAL A 263 -13.52 -13.97 6.00
C VAL A 263 -12.38 -14.88 6.45
N GLU A 264 -11.21 -14.78 5.82
CA GLU A 264 -10.03 -15.57 6.18
C GLU A 264 -9.57 -15.27 7.60
N PHE A 265 -9.42 -13.99 7.94
CA PHE A 265 -8.97 -13.54 9.25
C PHE A 265 -9.89 -14.02 10.36
N THR A 266 -11.20 -13.82 10.20
CA THR A 266 -12.20 -14.19 11.20
C THR A 266 -12.36 -15.70 11.34
N THR A 267 -12.22 -16.45 10.25
CA THR A 267 -12.28 -17.92 10.32
C THR A 267 -11.04 -18.49 11.00
N ASN A 268 -9.83 -17.99 10.69
CA ASN A 268 -8.60 -18.40 11.37
C ASN A 268 -8.65 -18.04 12.87
N LEU A 269 -9.16 -16.85 13.21
CA LEU A 269 -9.39 -16.45 14.61
C LEU A 269 -10.40 -17.36 15.31
N GLY A 270 -11.45 -17.79 14.62
CA GLY A 270 -12.43 -18.74 15.12
C GLY A 270 -11.81 -20.11 15.43
N ASP A 271 -11.00 -20.64 14.51
CA ASP A 271 -10.27 -21.90 14.70
C ASP A 271 -9.28 -21.81 15.89
N ILE A 272 -8.58 -20.67 16.05
CA ILE A 272 -7.72 -20.41 17.21
C ILE A 272 -8.55 -20.38 18.50
N LYS A 273 -9.64 -19.62 18.53
CA LYS A 273 -10.51 -19.50 19.69
C LYS A 273 -11.06 -20.86 20.12
N GLU A 274 -11.57 -21.65 19.17
CA GLU A 274 -12.11 -22.98 19.42
C GLU A 274 -11.07 -23.90 20.06
N HIS A 275 -9.82 -23.88 19.58
CA HIS A 275 -8.72 -24.66 20.17
C HIS A 275 -8.51 -24.33 21.66
N TYR A 276 -8.33 -23.05 21.98
CA TYR A 276 -8.02 -22.61 23.35
C TYR A 276 -9.23 -22.76 24.29
N GLU A 277 -10.45 -22.48 23.83
CA GLU A 277 -11.66 -22.66 24.64
C GLU A 277 -11.97 -24.14 24.89
N SER A 278 -11.83 -25.00 23.88
CA SER A 278 -12.06 -26.45 24.01
C SER A 278 -11.04 -27.07 24.96
N TRP A 279 -9.76 -26.72 24.83
CA TRP A 279 -8.75 -27.20 25.77
C TRP A 279 -9.05 -26.80 27.20
N ASN A 280 -9.35 -25.52 27.45
CA ASN A 280 -9.66 -25.04 28.80
C ASN A 280 -10.95 -25.66 29.38
N ALA A 281 -11.92 -26.01 28.54
CA ALA A 281 -13.12 -26.72 28.97
C ALA A 281 -12.83 -28.17 29.39
N GLU A 282 -11.92 -28.85 28.71
CA GLU A 282 -11.52 -30.24 29.00
C GLU A 282 -10.48 -30.33 30.13
N HIS A 283 -9.55 -29.38 30.19
CA HIS A 283 -8.38 -29.35 31.07
C HIS A 283 -8.29 -28.00 31.82
N PRO A 284 -9.26 -27.67 32.70
CA PRO A 284 -9.31 -26.37 33.36
C PRO A 284 -8.09 -26.15 34.27
N GLY A 285 -7.36 -25.06 34.03
CA GLY A 285 -6.17 -24.69 34.80
C GLY A 285 -4.86 -25.34 34.33
N GLU A 286 -4.90 -26.14 33.26
CA GLU A 286 -3.70 -26.65 32.59
C GLU A 286 -3.36 -25.76 31.39
N GLU A 287 -2.06 -25.52 31.18
CA GLU A 287 -1.59 -24.74 30.05
C GLU A 287 -1.92 -25.46 28.72
N PRO A 288 -2.59 -24.79 27.77
CA PRO A 288 -2.93 -25.39 26.49
C PRO A 288 -1.69 -25.71 25.67
N PRO A 289 -1.70 -26.77 24.84
CA PRO A 289 -0.66 -26.97 23.86
C PRO A 289 -0.72 -25.90 22.77
N GLU A 290 0.38 -25.74 22.04
CA GLU A 290 0.41 -24.94 20.81
C GLU A 290 -0.67 -25.38 19.82
N LEU A 291 -1.01 -24.49 18.90
CA LEU A 291 -1.98 -24.78 17.85
C LEU A 291 -1.50 -26.00 17.03
N PRO A 292 -2.31 -27.06 16.87
CA PRO A 292 -1.90 -28.27 16.18
C PRO A 292 -1.56 -27.98 14.71
N ASP A 293 -0.59 -28.73 14.16
CA ASP A 293 -0.22 -28.61 12.74
C ASP A 293 -1.41 -28.80 11.81
N SER A 294 -2.34 -29.69 12.13
CA SER A 294 -3.57 -29.90 11.35
C SER A 294 -4.47 -28.66 11.28
N VAL A 295 -4.45 -27.79 12.29
CA VAL A 295 -5.18 -26.51 12.24
C VAL A 295 -4.42 -25.51 11.38
N ARG A 296 -3.10 -25.46 11.50
CA ARG A 296 -2.25 -24.60 10.67
C ARG A 296 -2.30 -25.00 9.18
N GLU A 297 -2.35 -26.29 8.87
CA GLU A 297 -2.57 -26.80 7.51
C GLU A 297 -3.90 -26.30 6.94
N ARG A 298 -4.98 -26.24 7.74
CA ARG A 298 -6.25 -25.63 7.30
C ARG A 298 -6.11 -24.14 6.97
N PHE A 299 -5.21 -23.40 7.62
CA PHE A 299 -4.95 -21.99 7.28
C PHE A 299 -4.28 -21.87 5.91
N VAL A 300 -3.33 -22.77 5.62
CA VAL A 300 -2.66 -22.84 4.31
C VAL A 300 -3.64 -23.24 3.21
N ASP A 301 -4.47 -24.26 3.45
CA ASP A 301 -5.50 -24.68 2.49
C ASP A 301 -6.48 -23.55 2.17
N ARG A 302 -6.88 -22.78 3.20
CA ARG A 302 -7.79 -21.63 3.04
C ARG A 302 -7.13 -20.47 2.30
N GLU A 303 -5.84 -20.24 2.54
CA GLU A 303 -5.04 -19.31 1.75
C GLU A 303 -5.04 -19.70 0.27
N GLU A 304 -4.79 -20.97 -0.05
CA GLU A 304 -4.81 -21.47 -1.43
C GLU A 304 -6.20 -21.33 -2.08
N GLU A 305 -7.26 -21.66 -1.34
CA GLU A 305 -8.65 -21.50 -1.79
C GLU A 305 -8.95 -20.03 -2.16
N ILE A 306 -8.57 -19.09 -1.29
CA ILE A 306 -8.79 -17.66 -1.53
C ILE A 306 -7.97 -17.16 -2.73
N GLN A 307 -6.72 -17.61 -2.87
CA GLN A 307 -5.93 -17.28 -4.05
C GLN A 307 -6.56 -17.82 -5.34
N GLN A 308 -7.16 -19.02 -5.31
CA GLN A 308 -7.90 -19.57 -6.44
C GLN A 308 -9.18 -18.76 -6.74
N ILE A 309 -9.91 -18.32 -5.70
CA ILE A 309 -11.06 -17.42 -5.85
C ILE A 309 -10.63 -16.12 -6.52
N TRP A 310 -9.53 -15.52 -6.07
CA TRP A 310 -8.97 -14.31 -6.67
C TRP A 310 -8.58 -14.53 -8.13
N ALA A 311 -7.84 -15.60 -8.43
CA ALA A 311 -7.47 -15.95 -9.79
C ALA A 311 -8.70 -16.15 -10.70
N SER A 312 -9.74 -16.82 -10.22
CA SER A 312 -11.00 -17.02 -10.95
C SER A 312 -11.75 -15.72 -11.24
N LYS A 313 -11.58 -14.71 -10.38
CA LYS A 313 -12.14 -13.36 -10.54
C LYS A 313 -11.25 -12.44 -11.40
N GLY A 314 -10.08 -12.93 -11.82
CA GLY A 314 -9.10 -12.20 -12.62
C GLY A 314 -8.12 -11.36 -11.80
N TRP A 315 -7.85 -11.75 -10.54
CA TRP A 315 -6.97 -11.04 -9.60
C TRP A 315 -5.70 -11.86 -9.25
N PRO A 316 -4.48 -11.26 -9.06
CA PRO A 316 -4.07 -9.89 -9.42
C PRO A 316 -4.51 -9.57 -10.84
N ALA A 317 -4.88 -8.32 -11.12
CA ALA A 317 -5.32 -7.90 -12.45
C ALA A 317 -4.16 -8.05 -13.45
N GLN A 318 -3.90 -9.28 -13.87
CA GLN A 318 -2.86 -9.64 -14.84
C GLN A 318 -3.36 -9.42 -16.27
N GLN A 319 -4.67 -9.15 -16.45
CA GLN A 319 -5.25 -8.70 -17.71
C GLN A 319 -6.35 -7.67 -17.43
N PRO A 320 -6.51 -6.62 -18.27
CA PRO A 320 -7.73 -5.83 -18.27
C PRO A 320 -8.90 -6.77 -18.57
N VAL A 321 -9.85 -6.90 -17.65
CA VAL A 321 -11.03 -7.75 -17.82
C VAL A 321 -11.98 -7.07 -18.80
N ALA A 322 -11.70 -7.25 -20.10
CA ALA A 322 -12.61 -6.87 -21.17
C ALA A 322 -13.97 -7.54 -20.93
N GLY A 323 -15.02 -6.71 -20.76
CA GLY A 323 -16.41 -7.16 -20.59
C GLY A 323 -17.04 -6.95 -19.21
N ARG A 324 -16.28 -6.65 -18.14
CA ARG A 324 -16.87 -6.21 -16.85
C ARG A 324 -17.06 -4.70 -16.73
N GLU A 325 -16.32 -3.96 -17.53
CA GLU A 325 -16.52 -2.55 -17.80
C GLU A 325 -17.96 -2.23 -18.24
N GLN A 326 -18.58 -3.11 -19.02
CA GLN A 326 -19.92 -2.91 -19.58
C GLN A 326 -21.01 -2.81 -18.50
N ALA A 327 -20.92 -3.61 -17.43
CA ALA A 327 -21.88 -3.56 -16.31
C ALA A 327 -21.76 -2.29 -15.44
N TYR A 328 -20.60 -1.61 -15.49
CA TYR A 328 -20.38 -0.31 -14.86
C TYR A 328 -20.78 0.84 -15.80
N TYR A 329 -20.45 0.74 -17.09
CA TYR A 329 -20.86 1.70 -18.13
C TYR A 329 -22.38 1.75 -18.35
N GLU A 330 -23.12 0.65 -18.14
CA GLU A 330 -24.60 0.65 -18.18
C GLU A 330 -25.25 1.49 -17.06
N ARG A 331 -24.50 1.90 -16.03
CA ARG A 331 -25.00 2.71 -14.90
C ARG A 331 -24.51 4.16 -14.88
N LEU A 332 -23.65 4.56 -15.81
CA LEU A 332 -23.14 5.92 -15.89
C LEU A 332 -23.66 6.64 -17.14
N PRO A 333 -23.96 7.95 -17.07
CA PRO A 333 -24.22 8.74 -18.26
C PRO A 333 -22.99 8.74 -19.18
N ASP A 334 -23.23 8.61 -20.49
CA ASP A 334 -22.23 8.53 -21.56
C ASP A 334 -21.06 9.53 -21.41
N TYR A 335 -19.85 8.99 -21.18
CA TYR A 335 -18.59 9.69 -21.41
C TYR A 335 -17.77 8.94 -22.47
N GLY A 336 -18.02 9.26 -23.76
CA GLY A 336 -17.09 9.19 -24.90
C GLY A 336 -16.44 7.84 -25.32
N PRO A 337 -16.14 7.62 -26.62
CA PRO A 337 -15.50 6.39 -27.09
C PRO A 337 -13.97 6.37 -26.86
N LEU A 338 -13.44 5.19 -26.47
CA LEU A 338 -12.01 4.86 -26.35
C LEU A 338 -11.22 5.13 -27.65
N THR A 339 -9.97 5.60 -27.53
CA THR A 339 -9.15 5.98 -28.68
C THR A 339 -8.34 4.82 -29.25
N ASP A 340 -7.92 4.91 -30.52
CA ASP A 340 -7.14 3.85 -31.17
C ASP A 340 -5.74 3.65 -30.55
N ARG A 341 -5.23 4.66 -29.84
CA ARG A 341 -3.98 4.57 -29.05
C ARG A 341 -4.11 3.57 -27.90
N ASP A 342 -5.28 3.51 -27.27
CA ASP A 342 -5.57 2.61 -26.14
C ASP A 342 -5.59 1.14 -26.61
N ARG A 343 -6.00 0.90 -27.86
CA ARG A 343 -6.00 -0.44 -28.47
C ARG A 343 -4.60 -0.90 -28.89
N GLU A 344 -3.72 0.02 -29.27
CA GLU A 344 -2.34 -0.28 -29.66
C GLU A 344 -1.45 -0.57 -28.45
N ILE A 345 -1.64 0.17 -27.35
CA ILE A 345 -1.00 -0.07 -26.05
C ILE A 345 -1.38 -1.46 -25.51
N ALA A 346 -2.66 -1.83 -25.60
CA ALA A 346 -3.14 -3.15 -25.17
C ALA A 346 -2.47 -4.31 -25.94
N LYS A 347 -2.21 -4.14 -27.24
CA LYS A 347 -1.52 -5.16 -28.06
C LYS A 347 -0.03 -5.28 -27.71
N LEU A 348 0.64 -4.15 -27.44
CA LEU A 348 2.05 -4.14 -27.05
C LEU A 348 2.28 -4.74 -25.66
N GLN A 349 1.34 -4.55 -24.74
CA GLN A 349 1.39 -5.14 -23.39
C GLN A 349 1.15 -6.65 -23.42
N GLN A 350 0.25 -7.14 -24.27
CA GLN A 350 0.03 -8.57 -24.47
C GLN A 350 1.29 -9.29 -25.02
N PHE A 351 2.07 -8.60 -25.86
CA PHE A 351 3.34 -9.10 -26.40
C PHE A 351 4.49 -9.12 -25.37
N LEU A 352 4.57 -8.12 -24.49
CA LEU A 352 5.61 -8.07 -23.46
C LEU A 352 5.40 -9.12 -22.35
N TRP A 353 4.15 -9.51 -22.09
CA TRP A 353 3.82 -10.52 -21.08
C TRP A 353 4.01 -11.96 -21.55
N SER A 354 3.94 -12.27 -22.85
CA SER A 354 4.31 -13.61 -23.35
C SER A 354 5.80 -13.94 -23.21
N HIS A 355 6.64 -12.95 -22.83
CA HIS A 355 8.09 -13.09 -22.73
C HIS A 355 8.67 -12.84 -21.33
N THR A 356 7.82 -12.60 -20.32
CA THR A 356 8.27 -12.28 -18.94
C THR A 356 7.68 -13.17 -17.84
N ALA A 357 6.95 -14.24 -18.19
CA ALA A 357 6.55 -15.26 -17.22
C ALA A 357 7.79 -15.95 -16.60
N PRO A 358 7.84 -16.15 -15.27
CA PRO A 358 8.90 -16.94 -14.64
C PRO A 358 8.93 -18.34 -15.24
N SER A 359 10.10 -18.75 -15.73
CA SER A 359 10.34 -20.11 -16.21
C SER A 359 9.96 -21.12 -15.13
N GLN A 360 9.08 -22.06 -15.45
CA GLN A 360 8.86 -23.27 -14.67
C GLN A 360 10.22 -23.90 -14.33
N ARG A 361 10.48 -24.13 -13.04
CA ARG A 361 11.47 -25.12 -12.62
C ARG A 361 10.98 -26.48 -13.09
N THR A 362 11.57 -26.97 -14.18
CA THR A 362 11.47 -28.37 -14.59
C THR A 362 12.58 -29.17 -13.92
N ASP A 363 12.23 -29.93 -12.88
CA ASP A 363 12.88 -31.18 -12.51
C ASP A 363 11.81 -32.26 -12.74
N SER A 364 11.95 -33.33 -13.51
CA SER A 364 13.04 -33.90 -14.28
C SER A 364 12.42 -34.79 -15.37
N ALA A 365 12.97 -34.85 -16.57
CA ALA A 365 13.06 -36.07 -17.39
C ALA A 365 13.93 -35.80 -18.62
N VAL A 366 14.93 -36.65 -18.79
CA VAL A 366 15.84 -36.72 -19.92
C VAL A 366 15.04 -36.95 -21.20
N ASP A 367 15.17 -36.07 -22.19
CA ASP A 367 15.12 -36.49 -23.59
C ASP A 367 16.12 -35.71 -24.44
N THR A 368 17.01 -36.50 -25.04
CA THR A 368 18.09 -36.10 -25.92
C THR A 368 17.56 -36.07 -27.34
N SER A 369 17.19 -34.90 -27.87
CA SER A 369 17.32 -34.58 -29.31
C SER A 369 16.72 -33.21 -29.66
N GLY A 370 17.41 -32.44 -30.51
CA GLY A 370 16.82 -31.32 -31.24
C GLY A 370 17.33 -29.93 -30.87
N ARG A 371 18.60 -29.64 -31.18
CA ARG A 371 19.14 -28.27 -31.22
C ARG A 371 18.80 -27.61 -32.57
N PRO A 372 18.43 -26.32 -32.58
CA PRO A 372 19.02 -25.37 -33.52
C PRO A 372 19.72 -24.24 -32.72
N ASP A 373 20.95 -23.81 -33.00
CA ASP A 373 21.41 -23.41 -34.33
C ASP A 373 22.09 -22.02 -34.41
N ASN A 374 22.03 -21.14 -33.40
CA ASN A 374 22.17 -19.68 -33.67
C ASN A 374 23.01 -18.83 -32.69
N VAL A 375 24.08 -19.33 -32.06
CA VAL A 375 25.03 -18.44 -31.33
C VAL A 375 26.46 -18.68 -31.81
N ARG A 376 27.01 -17.67 -32.51
CA ARG A 376 28.42 -17.61 -32.89
C ARG A 376 29.31 -17.49 -31.64
N GLN A 377 30.27 -18.41 -31.54
CA GLN A 377 31.36 -18.39 -30.57
C GLN A 377 32.25 -17.15 -30.74
N ILE A 378 32.54 -16.47 -29.63
CA ILE A 378 33.74 -15.64 -29.51
C ILE A 378 34.63 -16.35 -28.47
N GLY A 379 35.78 -16.80 -28.96
CA GLY A 379 36.61 -17.82 -28.34
C GLY A 379 37.40 -17.35 -27.11
N SER A 380 37.56 -18.29 -26.18
CA SER A 380 38.64 -18.29 -25.20
C SER A 380 39.96 -18.53 -25.93
N ALA A 381 40.88 -17.58 -25.85
CA ALA A 381 42.29 -17.79 -26.16
C ALA A 381 43.08 -17.79 -24.84
N ARG A 382 43.13 -18.96 -24.19
CA ARG A 382 44.23 -19.31 -23.29
C ARG A 382 45.34 -19.92 -24.12
N LYS A 383 46.57 -19.42 -23.96
CA LYS A 383 47.82 -20.11 -24.29
C LYS A 383 48.91 -19.66 -23.28
N PRO A 384 49.99 -20.44 -23.10
CA PRO A 384 50.29 -21.08 -21.81
C PRO A 384 51.65 -20.70 -21.21
N ASP A 385 51.86 -21.17 -19.98
CA ASP A 385 53.09 -21.50 -19.24
C ASP A 385 54.47 -21.01 -19.69
N ARG A 386 55.16 -20.42 -18.71
CA ARG A 386 56.56 -20.62 -18.27
C ARG A 386 56.74 -19.73 -17.03
N GLY A 387 56.85 -20.21 -15.80
CA GLY A 387 57.89 -21.11 -15.29
C GLY A 387 59.12 -20.28 -14.90
N ILE A 388 59.44 -20.22 -13.60
CA ILE A 388 60.79 -20.29 -13.00
C ILE A 388 60.71 -19.92 -11.50
N GLU A 389 61.22 -20.87 -10.70
CA GLU A 389 61.69 -20.90 -9.30
C GLU A 389 60.73 -20.66 -8.12
#